data_AF-A0A8H7VWY1-F1
#
_entry.id   AF-A0A8H7VWY1-F1
#
_cell.length_a   1.000
_cell.length_b   1.000
_cell.length_c   1.000
_cell.angle_alpha   90.00
_cell.angle_beta   90.00
_cell.angle_gamma   90.00
#
_symmetry.space_group_name_H-M   'P 1'
#
loop_
_entity.id
_entity.type
_entity.pdbx_description
1 polymer ?
#
loop_
_entity_poly.entity_id
_entity_poly.type
_entity_poly.pdbx_seq_one_letter_code
_entity_poly.pdbx_strand_id
1 'polypeptide(L)'
;MKASVSIDYLSHEWSCSDLIQAHRELQRQKSKTAFNITTSQQTATKKELKKFSTEKVRQIRYQNAIWRQMARSCTNKLSCSNQMIDPSSVNWQKESDITCKNK
;
A
#
# COMPACT_ATOMS: atom_id res chain seq x y z
N MET A 1 -18.82 -19.59 -20.72
CA MET A 1 -17.80 -18.62 -20.25
C MET A 1 -18.30 -17.98 -18.95
N LYS A 2 -17.50 -17.93 -17.89
CA LYS A 2 -17.88 -17.20 -16.66
C LYS A 2 -17.48 -15.74 -16.84
N ALA A 3 -18.43 -14.82 -16.71
CA ALA A 3 -18.15 -13.39 -16.71
C ALA A 3 -17.24 -13.06 -15.51
N SER A 4 -15.99 -12.67 -15.79
CA SER A 4 -15.08 -12.13 -14.78
C SER A 4 -15.33 -10.62 -14.68
N VAL A 5 -16.08 -10.19 -13.68
CA VAL A 5 -16.18 -8.76 -13.34
C VAL A 5 -14.83 -8.33 -12.75
N SER A 6 -13.97 -7.76 -13.58
CA SER A 6 -12.75 -7.10 -13.13
C SER A 6 -13.09 -5.67 -12.72
N ILE A 7 -13.08 -5.40 -11.42
CA ILE A 7 -13.21 -4.03 -10.90
C ILE A 7 -11.88 -3.32 -11.16
N ASP A 8 -11.88 -2.30 -12.01
CA ASP A 8 -10.72 -1.44 -12.22
C ASP A 8 -10.65 -0.35 -11.14
N TYR A 9 -9.93 -0.67 -10.07
CA TYR A 9 -9.70 0.24 -8.95
C TYR A 9 -8.80 1.44 -9.30
N LEU A 10 -8.20 1.47 -10.49
CA LEU A 10 -7.28 2.51 -10.96
C LEU A 10 -7.92 3.50 -11.95
N SER A 11 -9.16 3.25 -12.36
CA SER A 11 -9.89 4.09 -13.33
C SER A 11 -10.40 5.43 -12.77
N HIS A 12 -10.47 5.55 -11.44
CA HIS A 12 -10.95 6.75 -10.77
C HIS A 12 -9.79 7.72 -10.49
N GLU A 13 -9.99 9.02 -10.71
CA GLU A 13 -9.03 10.04 -10.26
C GLU A 13 -9.19 10.27 -8.76
N TRP A 14 -8.34 9.61 -7.97
CA TRP A 14 -8.38 9.73 -6.52
C TRP A 14 -7.70 11.01 -6.04
N SER A 15 -8.39 11.82 -5.24
CA SER A 15 -7.73 12.86 -4.45
C SER A 15 -6.96 12.25 -3.27
N CYS A 16 -6.05 13.03 -2.67
CA CYS A 16 -5.35 12.61 -1.45
C CYS A 16 -6.33 12.29 -0.30
N SER A 17 -7.39 13.09 -0.15
CA SER A 17 -8.41 12.88 0.88
C SER A 17 -9.16 11.56 0.66
N ASP A 18 -9.52 11.25 -0.59
CA ASP A 18 -10.20 10.00 -0.95
C ASP A 18 -9.33 8.79 -0.62
N LEU A 19 -8.03 8.85 -0.93
CA LEU A 19 -7.08 7.78 -0.63
C LEU A 19 -6.94 7.54 0.87
N ILE A 20 -6.87 8.60 1.67
CA ILE A 20 -6.80 8.51 3.13
C ILE A 20 -8.08 7.89 3.68
N GLN A 21 -9.24 8.35 3.22
CA GLN A 21 -10.54 7.86 3.66
C GLN A 21 -10.75 6.39 3.27
N ALA A 22 -10.46 6.03 2.02
CA ALA A 22 -10.55 4.66 1.54
C ALA A 22 -9.58 3.73 2.26
N HIS A 23 -8.37 4.20 2.57
CA HIS A 23 -7.42 3.41 3.36
C HIS A 23 -7.97 3.14 4.76
N ARG A 24 -8.49 4.17 5.46
CA ARG A 24 -9.08 4.02 6.80
C ARG A 24 -10.26 3.06 6.79
N GLU A 25 -11.14 3.18 5.80
CA GLU A 25 -12.30 2.30 5.66
C GLU A 25 -11.88 0.86 5.37
N LEU A 26 -10.88 0.66 4.50
CA LEU A 26 -10.32 -0.66 4.23
C LEU A 26 -9.75 -1.30 5.50
N GLN A 27 -9.07 -0.55 6.38
CA GLN A 27 -8.57 -1.10 7.64
C GLN A 27 -9.71 -1.57 8.55
N ARG A 28 -10.81 -0.79 8.66
CA ARG A 28 -11.99 -1.22 9.44
C ARG A 28 -12.59 -2.51 8.88
N GLN A 29 -12.71 -2.61 7.56
CA GLN A 29 -13.25 -3.79 6.89
C GLN A 29 -12.36 -5.02 7.07
N LYS A 30 -11.03 -4.86 6.99
CA LYS A 30 -10.06 -5.93 7.26
C LYS A 30 -10.17 -6.44 8.68
N SER A 31 -10.25 -5.55 9.68
CA SER A 31 -10.43 -5.95 11.08
C SER A 31 -11.72 -6.72 11.30
N LYS A 32 -12.84 -6.27 10.73
CA LYS A 32 -14.13 -6.98 10.79
C LYS A 32 -14.07 -8.34 10.11
N THR A 33 -13.42 -8.43 8.96
CA THR A 33 -13.28 -9.68 8.21
C THR A 33 -12.39 -10.67 8.95
N ALA A 34 -11.28 -10.20 9.52
CA ALA A 34 -10.38 -10.99 10.34
C ALA A 34 -11.10 -11.54 11.59
N PHE A 35 -11.85 -10.69 12.31
CA PHE A 35 -12.68 -11.11 13.44
C PHE A 35 -13.66 -12.21 13.03
N ASN A 36 -14.42 -12.01 11.95
CA ASN A 36 -15.38 -13.00 11.45
C ASN A 36 -14.70 -14.32 11.06
N ILE A 37 -13.50 -14.29 10.47
CA ILE A 37 -12.75 -15.50 10.14
C ILE A 37 -12.37 -16.27 11.42
N THR A 38 -11.86 -15.57 12.43
CA THR A 38 -11.44 -16.19 13.70
C THR A 38 -12.64 -16.74 14.47
N THR A 39 -13.72 -15.97 14.61
CA THR A 39 -14.92 -16.40 15.37
C THR A 39 -15.67 -17.53 14.68
N SER A 40 -15.72 -17.50 13.34
CA SER A 40 -16.51 -18.48 12.58
C SER A 40 -15.70 -19.69 12.14
N GLN A 41 -14.42 -19.81 12.52
CA GLN A 41 -13.52 -20.86 12.01
C GLN A 41 -13.98 -22.28 12.38
N GLN A 42 -14.66 -22.43 13.52
CA GLN A 42 -15.12 -23.72 14.03
C GLN A 42 -16.60 -24.01 13.72
N THR A 43 -17.39 -22.98 13.39
CA THR A 43 -18.86 -23.07 13.26
C THR A 43 -19.36 -22.75 11.86
N ALA A 44 -18.53 -22.17 10.99
CA ALA A 44 -18.94 -21.74 9.65
C ALA A 44 -19.05 -22.90 8.66
N THR A 45 -19.99 -22.75 7.75
CA THR A 45 -20.12 -23.62 6.59
C THR A 45 -18.98 -23.40 5.59
N LYS A 46 -18.67 -24.42 4.77
CA LYS A 46 -17.68 -24.33 3.68
C LYS A 46 -17.96 -23.16 2.72
N LYS A 47 -19.23 -22.78 2.54
CA LYS A 47 -19.66 -21.64 1.70
C LYS A 47 -19.25 -20.30 2.31
N GLU A 48 -19.38 -20.14 3.63
CA GLU A 48 -19.00 -18.92 4.36
C GLU A 48 -17.48 -18.76 4.42
N LEU A 49 -16.75 -19.85 4.68
CA LEU A 49 -15.29 -19.84 4.62
C LEU A 49 -14.77 -19.39 3.25
N LYS A 50 -15.40 -19.87 2.16
CA LYS A 50 -15.10 -19.42 0.80
C LYS A 50 -15.42 -17.94 0.58
N LYS A 51 -16.52 -17.44 1.15
CA LYS A 51 -16.89 -16.01 1.09
C LYS A 51 -15.85 -15.14 1.79
N PHE A 52 -15.41 -15.51 2.99
CA PHE A 52 -14.36 -14.79 3.71
C PHE A 52 -13.02 -14.81 2.99
N SER A 53 -12.64 -15.96 2.42
CA SER A 53 -11.42 -16.07 1.59
C SER A 53 -11.47 -15.15 0.38
N THR A 54 -12.61 -15.13 -0.32
CA THR A 54 -12.82 -14.26 -1.49
C THR A 54 -12.73 -12.78 -1.11
N GLU A 55 -13.37 -12.40 0.00
CA GLU A 55 -13.33 -11.02 0.50
C GLU A 55 -11.92 -10.61 0.93
N LYS A 56 -11.16 -11.49 1.58
CA LYS A 56 -9.75 -11.25 1.92
C LYS A 56 -8.90 -10.98 0.68
N VAL A 57 -9.07 -11.78 -0.39
CA VAL A 57 -8.36 -11.56 -1.66
C VAL A 57 -8.76 -10.23 -2.29
N ARG A 58 -10.04 -9.86 -2.26
CA ARG A 58 -10.53 -8.57 -2.75
C ARG A 58 -9.90 -7.41 -1.98
N GLN A 59 -9.84 -7.49 -0.65
CA GLN A 59 -9.23 -6.48 0.21
C GLN A 59 -7.73 -6.30 -0.08
N ILE A 60 -7.00 -7.39 -0.33
CA ILE A 60 -5.58 -7.33 -0.72
C ILE A 60 -5.42 -6.59 -2.06
N ARG A 61 -6.24 -6.94 -3.06
CA ARG A 61 -6.19 -6.27 -4.38
C ARG A 61 -6.52 -4.78 -4.26
N TYR A 62 -7.51 -4.43 -3.45
CA TYR A 62 -7.89 -3.05 -3.22
C TYR A 62 -6.81 -2.27 -2.46
N GLN A 63 -6.18 -2.88 -1.45
CA GLN A 63 -5.04 -2.29 -0.75
C GLN A 63 -3.90 -1.95 -1.71
N ASN A 64 -3.56 -2.87 -2.60
CA ASN A 64 -2.52 -2.67 -3.60
C ASN A 64 -2.86 -1.52 -4.58
N ALA A 65 -4.13 -1.36 -4.93
CA ALA A 65 -4.57 -0.25 -5.79
C ALA A 65 -4.40 1.10 -5.08
N ILE A 66 -4.87 1.22 -3.82
CA ILE A 66 -4.71 2.44 -3.01
C ILE A 66 -3.22 2.77 -2.86
N TRP A 67 -2.36 1.79 -2.57
CA TRP A 67 -0.92 1.99 -2.46
C TRP A 67 -0.28 2.52 -3.74
N ARG A 68 -0.62 1.94 -4.89
CA ARG A 68 -0.13 2.44 -6.19
C ARG A 68 -0.55 3.89 -6.44
N GLN A 69 -1.77 4.24 -6.07
CA GLN A 69 -2.28 5.59 -6.27
C GLN A 69 -1.65 6.60 -5.30
N MET A 70 -1.47 6.23 -4.02
CA MET A 70 -0.72 7.04 -3.07
C MET A 70 0.72 7.25 -3.52
N ALA A 71 1.39 6.21 -4.02
CA ALA A 71 2.75 6.32 -4.55
C ALA A 71 2.81 7.30 -5.72
N ARG A 72 1.88 7.26 -6.67
CA ARG A 72 1.79 8.24 -7.78
C ARG A 72 1.64 9.67 -7.25
N SER A 73 0.72 9.89 -6.31
CA SER A 73 0.49 11.22 -5.73
C SER A 73 1.69 11.73 -4.92
N CYS A 74 2.40 10.86 -4.20
CA CYS A 74 3.59 11.23 -3.43
C CYS A 74 4.83 11.44 -4.30
N THR A 75 5.06 10.59 -5.30
CA THR A 75 6.22 10.71 -6.21
C THR A 75 6.16 12.02 -6.99
N ASN A 76 5.01 12.40 -7.54
CA ASN A 76 4.84 13.69 -8.21
C ASN A 76 5.15 14.91 -7.32
N LYS A 77 5.12 14.78 -5.99
CA LYS A 77 5.45 15.88 -5.07
C LYS A 77 6.88 15.79 -4.54
N LEU A 78 7.36 14.58 -4.24
CA LEU A 78 8.67 14.34 -3.63
C LEU A 78 9.81 14.31 -4.67
N SER A 79 9.57 13.81 -5.89
CA SER A 79 10.61 13.81 -6.93
C SER A 79 10.78 15.17 -7.58
N CYS A 80 9.74 16.00 -7.62
CA CYS A 80 9.79 17.32 -8.26
C CYS A 80 10.61 18.35 -7.47
N SER A 81 10.77 18.20 -6.14
CA SER A 81 11.60 19.11 -5.35
C SER A 81 13.03 18.61 -5.13
N ASN A 82 13.37 17.39 -5.58
CA ASN A 82 14.75 16.94 -5.65
C ASN A 82 15.35 17.52 -6.93
N GLN A 83 15.86 18.75 -6.85
CA GLN A 83 16.73 19.27 -7.90
C GLN A 83 17.86 18.26 -8.11
N MET A 84 18.19 17.97 -9.37
CA MET A 84 19.41 17.23 -9.68
C MET A 84 20.58 18.04 -9.11
N ILE A 85 21.14 17.56 -8.01
CA ILE A 85 22.33 18.13 -7.41
C ILE A 85 23.51 17.67 -8.27
N ASP A 86 24.29 18.62 -8.76
CA ASP A 86 25.51 18.32 -9.49
C ASP A 86 26.48 17.58 -8.54
N PRO A 87 27.04 16.42 -8.91
CA PRO A 87 28.04 15.73 -8.09
C PRO A 87 29.20 16.62 -7.63
N SER A 88 29.57 17.64 -8.41
CA SER A 88 30.61 18.61 -8.04
C SER A 88 30.20 19.57 -6.91
N SER A 89 28.89 19.73 -6.66
CA SER A 89 28.35 20.61 -5.61
C SER A 89 28.21 19.93 -4.24
N VAL A 90 28.42 18.60 -4.18
CA VAL A 90 28.40 17.83 -2.93
C VAL A 90 29.84 17.53 -2.52
N ASN A 91 30.21 17.92 -1.30
CA ASN A 91 31.49 17.54 -0.72
C ASN A 91 31.44 16.08 -0.24
N TRP A 92 31.72 15.14 -1.15
CA TRP A 92 31.71 13.69 -0.89
C TRP A 92 32.76 13.23 0.12
N GLN A 93 33.77 14.05 0.42
CA GLN A 93 34.89 13.69 1.28
C GLN A 93 34.61 13.82 2.79
N LYS A 94 33.43 14.29 3.21
CA LYS A 94 33.18 14.63 4.63
C LYS A 94 32.77 13.47 5.54
N GLU A 95 32.47 12.27 5.01
CA GLU A 95 32.12 11.10 5.83
C GLU A 95 33.21 10.02 5.93
N SER A 96 34.39 10.24 5.36
CA SER A 96 35.55 9.37 5.63
C SER A 96 36.26 9.77 6.93
N ASP A 97 35.52 9.87 8.04
CA ASP A 97 36.07 9.82 9.41
C ASP A 97 36.51 8.39 9.76
N ILE A 98 37.27 7.77 8.86
CA ILE A 98 38.10 6.60 9.20
C ILE A 98 39.37 7.16 9.85
N THR A 99 39.25 7.70 11.06
CA THR A 99 40.42 7.89 11.92
C THR A 99 40.95 6.52 12.34
N CYS A 100 41.71 5.88 11.47
CA CYS A 100 42.67 4.86 11.90
C CYS A 100 43.76 5.57 12.71
N LYS A 101 43.56 5.72 14.02
CA LYS A 101 44.64 6.07 14.94
C LYS A 101 45.61 4.88 15.01
N ASN A 102 46.60 4.88 14.14
CA ASN A 102 47.82 4.10 14.33
C ASN A 102 48.92 5.03 14.85
N LYS A 103 49.18 4.97 16.16
CA LYS A 103 50.51 5.02 16.77
C LYS A 103 50.40 4.82 18.28
#